data_AF-A0A224Z7H1-F1
#
_entry.id   AF-A0A224Z7H1-F1
#
_cell.length_a   1.000
_cell.length_b   1.000
_cell.length_c   1.000
_cell.angle_alpha   90.00
_cell.angle_beta   90.00
_cell.angle_gamma   90.00
#
_symmetry.space_group_name_H-M   'P 1'
#
loop_
_entity.id
_entity.type
_entity.pdbx_description
1 polymer ?
#
loop_
_entity_poly.entity_id
_entity_poly.type
_entity_poly.pdbx_seq_one_letter_code
_entity_poly.pdbx_strand_id
1 'polypeptide(L)'
;MSHVDLKVVLLGKEYGGKTSLVERYLYDRFDASTPYQNTIGAAYGAKQIAVRNRKITLGIWDTAGSERYEAMSRIYYRGAGAAIVCFDLTDRESYQKAKFWVDELRKHEEKCQIFLCGTKNDLIKEEGRFRAISYHDVLDYADEIGAKMFETSSKTGEGIAELFCQIAKDHLEAMSPSRNKPGTNFRLEEPASQGGGCC
;
A
#
# COMPACT_ATOMS: atom_id res chain seq x y z
N MET A 1 -12.22 12.06 18.44
CA MET A 1 -11.50 11.54 17.25
C MET A 1 -12.08 10.17 16.94
N SER A 2 -12.56 9.94 15.72
CA SER A 2 -12.97 8.60 15.28
C SER A 2 -11.79 7.64 15.39
N HIS A 3 -12.03 6.44 15.90
CA HIS A 3 -11.03 5.38 15.96
C HIS A 3 -10.48 5.08 14.55
N VAL A 4 -9.15 5.09 14.38
CA VAL A 4 -8.47 4.69 13.14
C VAL A 4 -7.98 3.27 13.33
N ASP A 5 -8.43 2.36 12.48
CA ASP A 5 -8.04 0.94 12.54
C ASP A 5 -6.72 0.70 11.81
N LEU A 6 -6.51 1.39 10.67
CA LEU A 6 -5.31 1.29 9.87
C LEU A 6 -4.81 2.67 9.43
N LYS A 7 -3.54 2.95 9.72
CA LYS A 7 -2.80 4.08 9.16
C LYS A 7 -2.23 3.71 7.78
N VAL A 8 -2.66 4.46 6.77
CA VAL A 8 -2.19 4.38 5.38
C VAL A 8 -1.44 5.67 5.04
N VAL A 9 -0.22 5.57 4.52
CA VAL A 9 0.56 6.73 4.07
C VAL A 9 0.75 6.70 2.56
N LEU A 10 0.68 7.86 1.91
CA LEU A 10 1.03 8.01 0.51
C LEU A 10 2.43 8.59 0.37
N LEU A 11 3.29 7.95 -0.41
CA LEU A 11 4.66 8.39 -0.70
C LEU A 11 4.90 8.41 -2.21
N GLY A 12 5.89 9.16 -2.67
CA GLY A 12 6.17 9.35 -4.10
C GLY A 12 6.56 10.78 -4.45
N LYS A 13 7.10 10.99 -5.66
CA LYS A 13 7.52 12.31 -6.17
C LYS A 13 6.38 13.33 -6.12
N GLU A 14 6.69 14.62 -6.00
CA GLU A 14 5.76 15.70 -6.31
C GLU A 14 5.16 15.52 -7.71
N TYR A 15 3.93 16.00 -7.92
CA TYR A 15 3.16 15.79 -9.17
C TYR A 15 2.84 14.33 -9.55
N GLY A 16 3.25 13.34 -8.74
CA GLY A 16 2.97 11.91 -8.97
C GLY A 16 1.54 11.44 -8.60
N GLY A 17 0.58 12.37 -8.44
CA GLY A 17 -0.84 12.02 -8.29
C GLY A 17 -1.36 11.69 -6.88
N LYS A 18 -0.53 11.75 -5.84
CA LYS A 18 -0.91 11.39 -4.44
C LYS A 18 -2.14 12.13 -3.92
N THR A 19 -2.09 13.46 -3.91
CA THR A 19 -3.19 14.30 -3.41
C THR A 19 -4.48 14.08 -4.20
N SER A 20 -4.40 14.00 -5.52
CA SER A 20 -5.58 13.72 -6.37
C SER A 20 -6.17 12.33 -6.11
N LEU A 21 -5.33 11.33 -5.81
CA LEU A 21 -5.78 9.99 -5.44
C LEU A 21 -6.51 10.00 -4.10
N VAL A 22 -6.00 10.74 -3.11
CA VAL A 22 -6.67 10.91 -1.80
C VAL A 22 -7.98 11.66 -1.94
N GLU A 23 -7.98 12.81 -2.64
CA GLU A 23 -9.18 13.62 -2.87
C GLU A 23 -10.27 12.82 -3.60
N ARG A 24 -9.89 12.07 -4.64
CA ARG A 24 -10.83 11.20 -5.36
C ARG A 24 -11.37 10.11 -4.43
N TYR A 25 -10.53 9.46 -3.63
CA TYR A 25 -11.02 8.42 -2.72
C TYR A 25 -11.92 8.97 -1.60
N LEU A 26 -11.55 10.09 -0.98
CA LEU A 26 -12.27 10.65 0.16
C LEU A 26 -13.57 11.33 -0.26
N TYR A 27 -13.55 12.11 -1.33
CA TYR A 27 -14.64 13.05 -1.65
C TYR A 27 -15.27 12.81 -3.02
N ASP A 28 -14.80 11.82 -3.78
CA ASP A 28 -15.21 11.56 -5.16
C ASP A 28 -15.08 12.80 -6.06
N ARG A 29 -13.94 13.48 -5.95
CA ARG A 29 -13.66 14.72 -6.69
C ARG A 29 -12.33 14.65 -7.42
N PHE A 30 -12.29 15.31 -8.56
CA PHE A 30 -11.08 15.63 -9.30
C PHE A 30 -11.24 17.02 -9.88
N ASP A 31 -10.39 17.94 -9.47
CA ASP A 31 -10.41 19.31 -9.98
C ASP A 31 -9.29 19.50 -10.99
N ALA A 32 -9.67 19.48 -12.27
CA ALA A 32 -8.75 19.74 -13.37
C ALA A 32 -8.44 21.24 -13.55
N SER A 33 -9.22 22.12 -12.93
CA SER A 33 -9.17 23.57 -13.12
C SER A 33 -8.33 24.30 -12.07
N THR A 34 -8.15 23.69 -10.89
CA THR A 34 -7.30 24.24 -9.84
C THR A 34 -5.81 23.96 -10.12
N PRO A 35 -4.95 24.99 -10.21
CA PRO A 35 -3.52 24.80 -10.36
C PRO A 35 -2.97 23.97 -9.20
N TYR A 36 -2.14 22.98 -9.50
CA TYR A 36 -1.50 22.16 -8.49
C TYR A 36 -0.80 23.03 -7.44
N GLN A 37 -1.06 22.71 -6.17
CA GLN A 37 -0.37 23.28 -5.03
C GLN A 37 0.43 22.18 -4.35
N ASN A 38 1.69 22.45 -4.03
CA ASN A 38 2.51 21.51 -3.28
C ASN A 38 1.90 21.27 -1.89
N THR A 39 1.66 20.01 -1.54
CA THR A 39 1.34 19.64 -0.16
C THR A 39 2.49 20.05 0.75
N ILE A 40 2.19 20.81 1.81
CA ILE A 40 3.16 21.22 2.83
C ILE A 40 3.07 20.21 3.98
N GLY A 41 4.15 19.50 4.25
CA GLY A 41 4.19 18.48 5.30
C GLY A 41 3.33 17.25 4.95
N ALA A 42 2.20 17.07 5.63
CA ALA A 42 1.22 16.06 5.29
C ALA A 42 -0.22 16.49 5.64
N ALA A 43 -1.17 16.12 4.78
CA ALA A 43 -2.60 16.25 5.04
C ALA A 43 -3.16 14.93 5.55
N TYR A 44 -4.17 15.01 6.43
CA TYR A 44 -4.84 13.84 7.00
C TYR A 44 -6.31 13.82 6.60
N GLY A 45 -6.79 12.64 6.22
CA GLY A 45 -8.20 12.33 6.06
C GLY A 45 -8.52 10.94 6.57
N ALA A 46 -9.80 10.62 6.76
CA ALA A 46 -10.22 9.29 7.17
C ALA A 46 -11.48 8.86 6.44
N LYS A 47 -11.56 7.57 6.11
CA LYS A 47 -12.76 6.99 5.50
C LYS A 47 -13.00 5.59 6.04
N GLN A 48 -14.24 5.34 6.44
CA GLN A 48 -14.69 4.01 6.80
C GLN A 48 -15.01 3.22 5.53
N ILE A 49 -14.50 1.99 5.46
CA ILE A 49 -14.74 1.04 4.39
C ILE A 49 -15.30 -0.26 4.98
N ALA A 50 -16.27 -0.86 4.27
CA ALA A 50 -16.85 -2.15 4.64
C ALA A 50 -16.25 -3.25 3.75
N VAL A 51 -15.60 -4.23 4.38
CA VAL A 51 -14.97 -5.38 3.71
C VAL A 51 -15.31 -6.65 4.47
N ARG A 52 -15.86 -7.67 3.78
CA ARG A 52 -16.24 -8.97 4.37
C ARG A 52 -17.10 -8.84 5.64
N ASN A 53 -18.11 -7.96 5.59
CA ASN A 53 -19.01 -7.61 6.70
C ASN A 53 -18.32 -6.99 7.94
N ARG A 54 -17.04 -6.61 7.85
CA ARG A 54 -16.36 -5.80 8.86
C ARG A 54 -16.20 -4.37 8.36
N LYS A 55 -16.40 -3.41 9.25
CA LYS A 55 -16.15 -1.99 8.97
C LYS A 55 -14.80 -1.64 9.59
N ILE A 56 -13.91 -1.07 8.80
CA ILE A 56 -12.64 -0.52 9.28
C ILE A 56 -12.50 0.92 8.81
N THR A 57 -11.81 1.72 9.60
CA THR A 57 -11.53 3.13 9.35
C THR A 57 -10.08 3.25 8.91
N LEU A 58 -9.89 3.63 7.65
CA LEU A 58 -8.57 3.96 7.12
C LEU A 58 -8.28 5.42 7.46
N GLY A 59 -7.21 5.66 8.21
CA GLY A 59 -6.62 6.99 8.36
C GLY A 59 -5.57 7.16 7.28
N ILE A 60 -5.67 8.21 6.48
CA ILE A 60 -4.89 8.42 5.26
C ILE A 60 -4.04 9.67 5.44
N TRP A 61 -2.74 9.51 5.25
CA TRP A 61 -1.76 10.59 5.28
C TRP A 61 -1.25 10.85 3.86
N ASP A 62 -1.66 11.97 3.25
CA ASP A 62 -1.09 12.48 2.01
C ASP A 62 0.18 13.26 2.34
N THR A 63 1.36 12.78 1.95
CA THR A 63 2.61 13.50 2.25
C THR A 63 3.04 14.38 1.09
N ALA A 64 3.78 15.45 1.43
CA ALA A 64 4.57 16.18 0.45
C ALA A 64 5.48 15.22 -0.32
N GLY A 65 5.49 15.35 -1.65
CA GLY A 65 6.40 14.60 -2.51
C GLY A 65 7.70 15.33 -2.86
N SER A 66 7.84 16.56 -2.37
CA SER A 66 9.01 17.40 -2.64
C SER A 66 10.18 16.94 -1.79
N GLU A 67 11.34 16.80 -2.41
CA GLU A 67 12.63 16.47 -1.78
C GLU A 67 12.97 17.40 -0.60
N ARG A 68 12.51 18.65 -0.64
CA ARG A 68 12.71 19.63 0.45
C ARG A 68 12.11 19.17 1.78
N TYR A 69 11.11 18.29 1.74
CA TYR A 69 10.43 17.77 2.93
C TYR A 69 10.78 16.31 3.24
N GLU A 70 11.69 15.70 2.48
CA GLU A 70 12.06 14.28 2.62
C GLU A 70 12.60 13.94 4.02
N ALA A 71 13.41 14.84 4.60
CA ALA A 71 13.90 14.69 5.97
C ALA A 71 12.77 14.65 7.01
N MET A 72 11.61 15.26 6.70
CA MET A 72 10.41 15.23 7.52
C MET A 72 9.50 14.04 7.18
N SER A 73 9.68 13.32 6.08
CA SER A 73 8.76 12.26 5.69
C SER A 73 8.65 11.12 6.70
N ARG A 74 9.72 10.87 7.49
CA ARG A 74 9.71 9.81 8.51
C ARG A 74 8.68 10.04 9.60
N ILE A 75 8.43 11.30 10.00
CA ILE A 75 7.41 11.58 11.02
C ILE A 75 6.01 11.20 10.54
N TYR A 76 5.78 11.19 9.22
CA TYR A 76 4.48 10.88 8.63
C TYR A 76 4.28 9.40 8.38
N TYR A 77 5.27 8.68 7.86
CA TYR A 77 5.12 7.23 7.64
C TYR A 77 5.29 6.39 8.90
N ARG A 78 5.86 6.93 9.99
CA ARG A 78 6.11 6.15 11.21
C ARG A 78 4.84 5.47 11.74
N GLY A 79 4.92 4.17 11.98
CA GLY A 79 3.81 3.34 12.45
C GLY A 79 2.68 3.17 11.42
N ALA A 80 2.93 3.42 10.13
CA ALA A 80 1.99 3.07 9.09
C ALA A 80 1.91 1.54 8.94
N GLY A 81 0.69 1.01 8.85
CA GLY A 81 0.48 -0.40 8.57
C GLY A 81 0.48 -0.71 7.07
N ALA A 82 0.17 0.30 6.25
CA ALA A 82 0.24 0.23 4.80
C ALA A 82 0.77 1.53 4.18
N ALA A 83 1.43 1.40 3.04
CA ALA A 83 1.92 2.51 2.24
C ALA A 83 1.50 2.34 0.78
N ILE A 84 0.98 3.43 0.20
CA ILE A 84 0.73 3.55 -1.24
C ILE A 84 1.88 4.36 -1.82
N VAL A 85 2.76 3.71 -2.55
CA VAL A 85 3.91 4.36 -3.18
C VAL A 85 3.54 4.68 -4.63
N CYS A 86 3.24 5.96 -4.86
CA CYS A 86 2.73 6.47 -6.12
C CYS A 86 3.86 6.87 -7.07
N PHE A 87 3.66 6.58 -8.35
CA PHE A 87 4.43 7.11 -9.47
C PHE A 87 3.49 7.43 -10.64
N ASP A 88 3.89 8.31 -11.54
CA ASP A 88 3.16 8.64 -12.75
C ASP A 88 3.62 7.70 -13.87
N LEU A 89 2.68 7.02 -14.52
CA LEU A 89 2.96 6.05 -15.59
C LEU A 89 3.68 6.67 -16.81
N THR A 90 3.67 7.99 -16.91
CA THR A 90 4.32 8.78 -17.98
C THR A 90 5.64 9.45 -17.54
N ASP A 91 6.04 9.34 -16.27
CA ASP A 91 7.27 9.94 -15.73
C ASP A 91 8.19 8.87 -15.12
N ARG A 92 9.26 8.51 -15.83
CA ARG A 92 10.25 7.53 -15.38
C ARG A 92 11.01 7.97 -14.12
N GLU A 93 11.21 9.27 -13.90
CA GLU A 93 11.87 9.78 -12.69
C GLU A 93 10.98 9.56 -11.46
N SER A 94 9.67 9.73 -11.60
CA SER A 94 8.72 9.44 -10.53
C SER A 94 8.77 7.97 -10.08
N TYR A 95 9.03 7.05 -11.01
CA TYR A 95 9.20 5.63 -10.70
C TYR A 95 10.52 5.34 -9.97
N GLN A 96 11.62 6.00 -10.35
CA GLN A 96 12.87 5.90 -9.58
C GLN A 96 12.69 6.42 -8.16
N LYS A 97 11.93 7.51 -8.00
CA LYS A 97 11.61 8.04 -6.67
C LYS A 97 10.71 7.10 -5.87
N ALA A 98 9.80 6.37 -6.52
CA ALA A 98 9.01 5.32 -5.87
C ALA A 98 9.91 4.21 -5.30
N LYS A 99 10.91 3.73 -6.06
CA LYS A 99 11.88 2.73 -5.57
C LYS A 99 12.65 3.22 -4.34
N PHE A 100 13.11 4.47 -4.37
CA PHE A 100 13.72 5.09 -3.20
C PHE A 100 12.81 5.04 -1.96
N TRP A 101 11.53 5.36 -2.10
CA TRP A 101 10.58 5.31 -0.98
C TRP A 101 10.31 3.89 -0.48
N VAL A 102 10.31 2.89 -1.37
CA VAL A 102 10.24 1.48 -0.97
C VAL A 102 11.43 1.13 -0.09
N ASP A 103 12.65 1.47 -0.50
CA ASP A 103 13.86 1.18 0.27
C ASP A 103 13.84 1.85 1.65
N GLU A 104 13.39 3.11 1.72
CA GLU A 104 13.26 3.83 2.98
C GLU A 104 12.22 3.19 3.91
N LEU A 105 11.07 2.78 3.39
CA LEU A 105 10.06 2.05 4.16
C LEU A 105 10.60 0.71 4.67
N ARG A 106 11.33 -0.05 3.84
CA ARG A 106 11.88 -1.34 4.25
C ARG A 106 12.91 -1.20 5.38
N LYS A 107 13.68 -0.11 5.39
CA LYS A 107 14.65 0.17 6.48
C LYS A 107 14.00 0.56 7.81
N HIS A 108 12.85 1.26 7.76
CA HIS A 108 12.30 1.93 8.94
C HIS A 108 10.94 1.40 9.41
N GLU A 109 10.16 0.79 8.51
CA GLU A 109 8.83 0.26 8.72
C GLU A 109 8.69 -1.11 8.02
N GLU A 110 9.55 -2.07 8.38
CA GLU A 110 9.67 -3.39 7.74
C GLU A 110 8.33 -4.12 7.56
N LYS A 111 7.43 -4.00 8.56
CA LYS A 111 6.11 -4.64 8.59
C LYS A 111 5.04 -3.90 7.77
N CYS A 112 5.35 -2.71 7.26
CA CYS A 112 4.42 -1.94 6.44
C CYS A 112 4.17 -2.66 5.11
N GLN A 113 2.89 -2.90 4.82
CA GLN A 113 2.47 -3.46 3.54
C GLN A 113 2.64 -2.40 2.45
N ILE A 114 3.28 -2.74 1.33
CA ILE A 114 3.58 -1.80 0.25
C ILE A 114 2.68 -2.09 -0.94
N PHE A 115 2.05 -1.02 -1.45
CA PHE A 115 1.23 -1.02 -2.65
C PHE A 115 1.83 -0.02 -3.64
N LEU A 116 2.36 -0.51 -4.75
CA LEU A 116 2.82 0.32 -5.86
C LEU A 116 1.59 0.82 -6.63
N CYS A 117 1.53 2.14 -6.87
CA CYS A 117 0.42 2.76 -7.57
C CYS A 117 0.91 3.58 -8.77
N GLY A 118 0.70 3.05 -9.98
CA GLY A 118 0.86 3.78 -11.23
C GLY A 118 -0.33 4.69 -11.46
N THR A 119 -0.15 5.99 -11.28
CA THR A 119 -1.19 7.01 -11.42
C THR A 119 -1.31 7.51 -12.85
N LYS A 120 -2.40 8.24 -13.12
CA LYS A 120 -2.68 8.91 -14.41
C LYS A 120 -2.83 7.95 -15.59
N ASN A 121 -3.42 6.78 -15.35
CA ASN A 121 -3.66 5.78 -16.40
C ASN A 121 -4.53 6.30 -17.55
N ASP A 122 -5.38 7.29 -17.28
CA ASP A 122 -6.16 8.00 -18.30
C ASP A 122 -5.30 8.67 -19.38
N LEU A 123 -4.10 9.15 -19.03
CA LEU A 123 -3.19 9.74 -20.01
C LEU A 123 -2.74 8.74 -21.06
N ILE A 124 -2.62 7.45 -20.69
CA ILE A 124 -2.23 6.39 -21.62
C ILE A 124 -3.46 5.87 -22.37
N LYS A 125 -4.53 5.53 -21.64
CA LYS A 125 -5.72 4.88 -22.21
C LYS A 125 -6.59 5.80 -23.06
N GLU A 126 -6.78 7.05 -22.63
CA GLU A 126 -7.69 7.99 -23.28
C GLU A 126 -6.94 9.02 -24.13
N GLU A 127 -5.82 9.54 -23.63
CA GLU A 127 -5.05 10.59 -24.33
C GLU A 127 -3.91 10.03 -25.22
N GLY A 128 -3.66 8.71 -25.19
CA GLY A 128 -2.66 8.05 -26.04
C GLY A 128 -1.22 8.49 -25.75
N ARG A 129 -0.94 9.02 -24.55
CA ARG A 129 0.43 9.42 -24.18
C ARG A 129 1.35 8.22 -24.06
N PHE A 130 2.63 8.48 -24.30
CA PHE A 130 3.66 7.46 -24.18
C PHE A 130 3.80 6.98 -22.72
N ARG A 131 3.72 5.66 -22.54
CA ARG A 131 4.02 4.99 -21.27
C ARG A 131 5.53 4.96 -21.07
N ALA A 132 6.03 5.65 -20.06
CA ALA A 132 7.47 5.72 -19.77
C ALA A 132 7.98 4.51 -18.97
N ILE A 133 7.08 3.72 -18.37
CA ILE A 133 7.40 2.54 -17.55
C ILE A 133 6.56 1.35 -18.01
N SER A 134 7.25 0.28 -18.44
CA SER A 134 6.64 -1.00 -18.82
C SER A 134 5.86 -1.59 -17.67
N TYR A 135 4.65 -2.11 -17.96
CA TYR A 135 3.82 -2.77 -16.96
C TYR A 135 4.52 -3.99 -16.36
N HIS A 136 5.19 -4.78 -17.20
CA HIS A 136 5.94 -5.97 -16.77
C HIS A 136 7.09 -5.61 -15.83
N ASP A 137 7.85 -4.55 -16.12
CA ASP A 137 8.98 -4.13 -15.28
C ASP A 137 8.52 -3.71 -13.88
N VAL A 138 7.30 -3.16 -13.75
CA VAL A 138 6.73 -2.81 -12.43
C VAL A 138 6.21 -4.06 -11.72
N LEU A 139 5.59 -4.99 -12.45
CA LEU A 139 5.12 -6.25 -11.86
C LEU A 139 6.29 -7.09 -11.34
N ASP A 140 7.34 -7.28 -12.13
CA ASP A 140 8.53 -8.03 -11.73
C ASP A 140 9.16 -7.41 -10.48
N TYR A 141 9.25 -6.09 -10.43
CA TYR A 141 9.74 -5.37 -9.25
C TYR A 141 8.79 -5.50 -8.05
N ALA A 142 7.47 -5.47 -8.26
CA ALA A 142 6.48 -5.65 -7.20
C ALA A 142 6.61 -7.04 -6.56
N ASP A 143 6.75 -8.07 -7.38
CA ASP A 143 6.94 -9.45 -6.94
C ASP A 143 8.25 -9.61 -6.16
N GLU A 144 9.34 -9.00 -6.64
CA GLU A 144 10.65 -9.00 -5.97
C GLU A 144 10.57 -8.44 -4.54
N ILE A 145 9.85 -7.34 -4.33
CA ILE A 145 9.75 -6.67 -3.02
C ILE A 145 8.55 -7.13 -2.18
N GLY A 146 7.76 -8.09 -2.66
CA GLY A 146 6.52 -8.54 -2.02
C GLY A 146 5.46 -7.44 -1.91
N ALA A 147 5.38 -6.54 -2.89
CA ALA A 147 4.36 -5.50 -3.01
C ALA A 147 3.25 -5.92 -3.98
N LYS A 148 2.12 -5.21 -3.94
CA LYS A 148 1.05 -5.33 -4.93
C LYS A 148 1.05 -4.11 -5.84
N MET A 149 0.78 -4.31 -7.12
CA MET A 149 0.77 -3.26 -8.14
C MET A 149 -0.66 -2.92 -8.55
N PHE A 150 -0.96 -1.62 -8.63
CA PHE A 150 -2.23 -1.08 -9.13
C PHE A 150 -1.96 0.04 -10.12
N GLU A 151 -2.76 0.14 -11.17
CA GLU A 151 -2.83 1.34 -12.01
C GLU A 151 -4.14 2.05 -11.74
N THR A 152 -4.09 3.37 -11.59
CA THR A 152 -5.26 4.19 -11.21
C THR A 152 -5.35 5.46 -12.04
N SER A 153 -6.56 6.01 -12.10
CA SER A 153 -6.79 7.37 -12.57
C SER A 153 -7.66 8.12 -11.57
N SER A 154 -7.10 9.18 -10.99
CA SER A 154 -7.89 10.11 -10.18
C SER A 154 -8.92 10.89 -11.01
N LYS A 155 -8.67 11.06 -12.32
CA LYS A 155 -9.58 11.74 -13.25
C LYS A 155 -10.84 10.91 -13.44
N THR A 156 -10.70 9.63 -13.81
CA THR A 156 -11.84 8.74 -14.14
C THR A 156 -12.38 7.97 -12.94
N GLY A 157 -11.59 7.81 -11.87
CA GLY A 157 -11.90 6.98 -10.72
C GLY A 157 -11.44 5.52 -10.85
N GLU A 158 -10.92 5.11 -12.00
CA GLU A 158 -10.49 3.74 -12.27
C GLU A 158 -9.43 3.25 -11.27
N GLY A 159 -9.62 2.04 -10.75
CA GLY A 159 -8.65 1.31 -9.91
C GLY A 159 -8.56 1.79 -8.45
N ILE A 160 -9.18 2.93 -8.12
CA ILE A 160 -9.04 3.54 -6.78
C ILE A 160 -9.81 2.72 -5.73
N ALA A 161 -11.06 2.33 -6.03
CA ALA A 161 -11.85 1.53 -5.10
C ALA A 161 -11.19 0.16 -4.85
N GLU A 162 -10.65 -0.45 -5.89
CA GLU A 162 -9.94 -1.74 -5.86
C GLU A 162 -8.70 -1.65 -4.98
N LEU A 163 -7.87 -0.61 -5.15
CA LEU A 163 -6.67 -0.37 -4.35
C LEU A 163 -6.99 -0.29 -2.85
N PHE A 164 -7.89 0.61 -2.44
CA PHE A 164 -8.22 0.79 -1.03
C PHE A 164 -8.97 -0.41 -0.43
N CYS A 165 -9.80 -1.09 -1.23
CA CYS A 165 -10.44 -2.34 -0.82
C CYS A 165 -9.42 -3.45 -0.59
N GLN A 166 -8.39 -3.57 -1.44
CA GLN A 166 -7.32 -4.55 -1.25
C GLN A 166 -6.51 -4.27 0.02
N ILE A 167 -6.14 -3.02 0.28
CA ILE A 167 -5.44 -2.61 1.51
C ILE A 167 -6.25 -3.03 2.75
N ALA A 168 -7.55 -2.75 2.74
CA ALA A 168 -8.45 -3.11 3.83
C ALA A 168 -8.57 -4.63 4.03
N LYS A 169 -8.66 -5.40 2.92
CA LYS A 169 -8.70 -6.87 2.95
C LYS A 169 -7.42 -7.44 3.58
N ASP A 170 -6.27 -7.01 3.11
CA ASP A 170 -4.97 -7.52 3.55
C ASP A 170 -4.74 -7.25 5.04
N HIS A 171 -5.12 -6.05 5.50
CA HIS A 171 -5.05 -5.71 6.92
C HIS A 171 -5.95 -6.61 7.78
N LEU A 172 -7.20 -6.84 7.35
CA LEU A 172 -8.12 -7.73 8.06
C LEU A 172 -7.65 -9.19 8.09
N GLU A 173 -6.98 -9.65 7.04
CA GLU A 173 -6.37 -10.98 6.98
C GLU A 173 -5.20 -11.09 7.94
N ALA A 174 -4.32 -10.09 7.98
CA ALA A 174 -3.20 -10.05 8.92
C ALA A 174 -3.66 -9.99 10.39
N MET A 175 -4.79 -9.35 10.68
CA MET A 175 -5.39 -9.31 12.02
C MET A 175 -6.12 -10.61 12.41
N SER A 176 -6.45 -11.47 11.45
CA SER A 176 -7.16 -12.72 11.75
C SER A 176 -6.13 -13.76 12.18
N PRO A 177 -6.03 -14.14 13.47
CA PRO A 177 -5.10 -15.17 13.88
C PRO A 177 -5.41 -16.45 13.12
N SER A 178 -4.36 -17.07 12.56
CA SER A 178 -4.33 -18.39 11.92
C SER A 178 -5.56 -19.24 12.26
N ARG A 179 -6.48 -19.42 11.31
CA ARG A 179 -7.45 -20.50 11.39
C ARG A 179 -6.65 -21.81 11.43
N ASN A 180 -6.66 -22.46 12.59
CA ASN A 180 -6.28 -23.86 12.83
C ASN A 180 -5.65 -24.58 11.63
N LYS A 181 -4.32 -24.79 11.67
CA LYS A 181 -3.80 -26.02 11.08
C LYS A 181 -4.49 -27.17 11.84
N PRO A 182 -5.17 -28.12 11.18
CA PRO A 182 -5.69 -29.29 11.87
C PRO A 182 -4.51 -29.98 12.57
N GLY A 183 -4.65 -30.18 13.88
CA GLY A 183 -3.68 -30.90 14.67
C GLY A 183 -3.42 -32.27 14.06
N THR A 184 -2.18 -32.53 13.66
CA THR A 184 -1.67 -33.89 13.55
C THR A 184 -1.54 -34.43 14.96
N ASN A 185 -2.58 -35.11 15.44
CA ASN A 185 -2.52 -35.85 16.70
C ASN A 185 -1.61 -37.08 16.52
N PHE A 186 -0.50 -37.04 17.24
CA PHE A 186 0.10 -38.10 18.07
C PHE A 186 0.34 -39.51 17.49
N ARG A 187 1.61 -39.93 17.58
CA ARG A 187 1.93 -41.22 18.22
C ARG A 187 3.14 -41.02 19.14
N LEU A 188 2.92 -41.22 20.44
CA LEU A 188 3.98 -41.39 21.44
C LEU A 188 4.66 -42.73 21.19
N GLU A 189 5.99 -42.75 21.18
CA GLU A 189 6.76 -43.98 21.32
C GLU A 189 6.56 -44.53 22.73
N GLU A 190 6.16 -45.80 22.82
CA GLU A 190 6.12 -46.53 24.09
C GLU A 190 7.56 -46.79 24.58
N PRO A 191 7.83 -46.67 25.89
CA PRO A 191 9.12 -47.04 26.44
C PRO A 191 9.26 -48.58 26.45
N ALA A 192 10.32 -49.11 25.83
CA ALA A 192 10.67 -50.52 25.94
C ALA A 192 11.14 -50.81 27.39
N SER A 193 10.31 -51.55 28.13
CA SER A 193 10.64 -52.10 29.43
C SER A 193 11.62 -53.27 29.31
N GLN A 194 12.64 -53.27 30.16
CA GLN A 194 13.58 -54.37 30.38
C GLN A 194 12.86 -55.64 30.85
N GLY A 195 13.31 -56.79 30.36
CA GLY A 195 13.03 -58.11 30.92
C GLY A 195 14.16 -59.07 30.57
N GLY A 196 14.98 -59.43 31.56
CA GLY A 196 16.03 -60.42 31.41
C GLY A 196 15.57 -61.85 31.70
N GLY A 197 16.38 -62.83 31.27
CA GLY A 197 16.56 -64.11 31.96
C GLY A 197 16.17 -65.39 31.21
N CYS A 198 17.20 -66.22 30.92
CA CYS A 198 17.21 -67.69 30.76
C CYS A 198 16.35 -68.34 29.65
N CYS A 199 16.77 -69.39 28.93
CA CYS A 199 17.83 -70.40 29.06
C CYS A 199 18.53 -70.62 27.72
#